data_AF-A0A9J6G6Z4-F1
#
_entry.id   AF-A0A9J6G6Z4-F1
#
_cell.length_a   1.000
_cell.length_b   1.000
_cell.length_c   1.000
_cell.angle_alpha   90.00
_cell.angle_beta   90.00
_cell.angle_gamma   90.00
#
_symmetry.space_group_name_H-M   'P 1'
#
loop_
_entity.id
_entity.type
_entity.pdbx_description
1 polymer ?
#
loop_
_entity_poly.entity_id
_entity_poly.type
_entity_poly.pdbx_seq_one_letter_code
_entity_poly.pdbx_strand_id
1 'polypeptide(L)'
;MPLKCQKCENLFSVPYASPAHGLFHRSRSFQKSSSTQSEHVLRHTFNASYGFSHKLEEKASEMDETNRHGGLVIDEMKLSTHLDLKSTTDIEGSVNLGQFTGAKDKHTKADHGLVVMFQPFVRKWTQVIGVFASNRNVKAPTLTKDNF
;
A
#
# COMPACT_ATOMS: atom_id res chain seq x y z
N MET A 1 -22.54 -27.82 14.83
CA MET A 1 -22.93 -26.43 15.09
C MET A 1 -21.93 -25.51 14.38
N PRO A 2 -22.27 -24.81 13.29
CA PRO A 2 -21.32 -23.91 12.66
C PRO A 2 -21.38 -22.54 13.34
N LEU A 3 -20.24 -22.09 13.88
CA LEU A 3 -20.04 -20.73 14.36
C LEU A 3 -20.06 -19.78 13.15
N LYS A 4 -21.07 -18.92 13.09
CA LYS A 4 -21.10 -17.77 12.17
C LYS A 4 -19.99 -16.81 12.60
N CYS A 5 -18.97 -16.63 11.75
CA CYS A 5 -18.04 -15.51 11.87
C CYS A 5 -18.76 -14.25 11.38
N GLN A 6 -19.32 -13.50 12.33
CA GLN A 6 -19.91 -12.19 12.10
C GLN A 6 -18.84 -11.15 12.45
N LYS A 7 -18.70 -10.12 11.61
CA LYS A 7 -17.83 -8.92 11.71
C LYS A 7 -16.41 -9.01 11.11
N CYS A 8 -16.32 -8.68 9.83
CA CYS A 8 -15.11 -8.12 9.18
C CYS A 8 -15.44 -6.79 8.45
N GLU A 9 -16.33 -5.95 8.99
CA GLU A 9 -16.73 -4.69 8.32
C GLU A 9 -16.01 -3.43 8.83
N ASN A 10 -15.10 -3.52 9.81
CA ASN A 10 -14.58 -2.32 10.49
C ASN A 10 -13.05 -2.17 10.51
N LEU A 11 -12.29 -2.77 9.59
CA LEU A 11 -10.81 -2.65 9.58
C LEU A 11 -10.26 -1.38 8.89
N PHE A 12 -11.12 -0.52 8.32
CA PHE A 12 -10.70 0.72 7.64
C PHE A 12 -11.12 2.02 8.34
N SER A 13 -11.62 1.97 9.57
CA SER A 13 -11.94 3.20 10.32
C SER A 13 -10.78 3.61 11.22
N VAL A 14 -9.74 4.22 10.63
CA VAL A 14 -8.78 5.03 11.40
C VAL A 14 -9.38 6.44 11.51
N PRO A 15 -9.63 6.99 12.71
CA PRO A 15 -10.12 8.35 12.85
C PRO A 15 -9.06 9.34 12.37
N TYR A 16 -9.29 9.98 11.23
CA TYR A 16 -8.47 11.08 10.75
C TYR A 16 -8.88 12.37 11.46
N ALA A 17 -8.01 12.90 12.32
CA ALA A 17 -8.16 14.26 12.83
C ALA A 17 -7.70 15.25 11.73
N SER A 18 -8.65 15.94 11.11
CA SER A 18 -8.38 17.02 10.16
C SER A 18 -7.81 18.24 10.90
N PRO A 19 -6.67 18.83 10.50
CA PRO A 19 -6.07 19.97 11.20
C PRO A 19 -6.74 21.33 10.92
N ALA A 20 -7.86 21.39 10.19
CA ALA A 20 -8.45 22.65 9.77
C ALA A 20 -9.51 23.16 10.76
N HIS A 21 -9.12 24.15 11.56
CA HIS A 21 -10.03 25.01 12.31
C HIS A 21 -11.09 25.64 11.39
N GLY A 22 -12.35 25.48 11.78
CA GLY A 22 -13.47 26.41 11.61
C GLY A 22 -13.69 27.05 10.24
N LEU A 23 -14.60 26.47 9.44
CA LEU A 23 -15.75 27.20 8.90
C LEU A 23 -16.69 26.20 8.20
N PHE A 24 -17.86 26.01 8.78
CA PHE A 24 -18.97 25.28 8.19
C PHE A 24 -19.56 26.14 7.07
N HIS A 25 -19.22 25.83 5.81
CA HIS A 25 -20.04 26.23 4.67
C HIS A 25 -20.29 25.02 3.77
N ARG A 26 -21.55 24.60 3.81
CA ARG A 26 -22.18 23.56 3.01
C ARG A 26 -22.32 24.09 1.58
N SER A 27 -21.49 23.64 0.64
CA SER A 27 -21.90 23.29 -0.74
C SER A 27 -20.71 22.89 -1.62
N ARG A 28 -21.02 21.99 -2.58
CA ARG A 28 -20.29 21.66 -3.82
C ARG A 28 -19.06 20.75 -3.70
N SER A 29 -19.33 19.47 -3.97
CA SER A 29 -18.57 18.64 -4.91
C SER A 29 -17.06 18.93 -5.00
N PHE A 30 -16.29 18.30 -4.12
CA PHE A 30 -14.86 18.12 -4.35
C PHE A 30 -14.55 16.63 -4.30
N GLN A 31 -14.84 15.93 -5.40
CA GLN A 31 -14.27 14.61 -5.66
C GLN A 31 -12.77 14.81 -5.88
N LYS A 32 -11.96 14.73 -4.81
CA LYS A 32 -10.55 14.36 -4.98
C LYS A 32 -10.54 12.98 -5.62
N SER A 33 -9.87 12.83 -6.76
CA SER A 33 -9.73 11.54 -7.43
C SER A 33 -9.15 10.53 -6.44
N SER A 34 -9.74 9.34 -6.41
CA SER A 34 -9.41 8.28 -5.44
C SER A 34 -7.91 7.98 -5.33
N SER A 35 -7.13 8.20 -6.40
CA SER A 35 -5.68 7.96 -6.46
C SER A 35 -4.84 8.89 -5.57
N THR A 36 -5.23 10.16 -5.41
CA THR A 36 -4.45 11.10 -4.56
C THR A 36 -4.65 10.83 -3.08
N GLN A 37 -5.80 10.28 -2.69
CA GLN A 37 -6.06 9.92 -1.29
C GLN A 37 -5.28 8.67 -0.88
N SER A 38 -5.22 7.66 -1.74
CA SER A 38 -4.51 6.42 -1.43
C SER A 38 -3.00 6.60 -1.36
N GLU A 39 -2.40 7.41 -2.24
CA GLU A 39 -0.98 7.76 -2.14
C GLU A 39 -0.68 8.56 -0.84
N HIS A 40 -1.54 9.51 -0.49
CA HIS A 40 -1.40 10.29 0.73
C HIS A 40 -1.50 9.41 1.98
N VAL A 41 -2.40 8.41 2.01
CA VAL A 41 -2.51 7.45 3.12
C VAL A 41 -1.25 6.59 3.23
N LEU A 42 -0.74 6.01 2.14
CA LEU A 42 0.47 5.20 2.19
C LEU A 42 1.70 6.00 2.67
N ARG A 43 1.88 7.23 2.17
CA ARG A 43 3.01 8.07 2.55
C ARG A 43 2.89 8.63 3.97
N HIS A 44 1.74 9.18 4.35
CA HIS A 44 1.62 9.88 5.63
C HIS A 44 1.21 8.98 6.80
N THR A 45 0.42 7.94 6.55
CA THR A 45 -0.04 7.02 7.61
C THR A 45 0.95 5.88 7.83
N PHE A 46 1.52 5.33 6.76
CA PHE A 46 2.40 4.17 6.84
C PHE A 46 3.89 4.49 6.63
N ASN A 47 4.23 5.73 6.23
CA ASN A 47 5.59 6.14 5.88
C ASN A 47 6.24 5.11 4.94
N ALA A 48 5.47 4.69 3.94
CA ALA A 48 5.89 3.67 2.99
C ALA A 48 6.62 4.33 1.80
N SER A 49 7.76 3.75 1.45
CA SER A 49 8.51 4.07 0.23
C SER A 49 8.30 2.96 -0.80
N TYR A 50 8.67 3.23 -2.05
CA TYR A 50 8.72 2.20 -3.08
C TYR A 50 9.70 1.08 -2.72
N GLY A 51 9.37 -0.14 -3.15
CA GLY A 51 10.14 -1.34 -2.87
C GLY A 51 9.78 -1.98 -1.53
N PHE A 52 10.60 -2.96 -1.12
CA PHE A 52 10.45 -3.61 0.17
C PHE A 52 11.00 -2.73 1.31
N SER A 53 10.36 -2.79 2.46
CA SER A 53 10.82 -2.12 3.68
C SER A 53 11.37 -3.14 4.68
N HIS A 54 12.49 -2.83 5.32
CA HIS A 54 13.07 -3.63 6.41
C HIS A 54 12.39 -3.41 7.77
N LYS A 55 11.35 -2.57 7.84
CA LYS A 55 10.62 -2.24 9.08
C LYS A 55 9.98 -3.46 9.75
N LEU A 56 9.70 -4.52 8.99
CA LEU A 56 9.15 -5.75 9.55
C LEU A 56 10.20 -6.53 10.34
N GLU A 57 11.45 -6.58 9.87
CA GLU A 57 12.53 -7.31 10.55
C GLU A 57 12.79 -6.75 11.94
N GLU A 58 12.84 -5.42 12.04
CA GLU A 58 12.98 -4.69 13.30
C GLU A 58 11.84 -5.04 14.27
N LYS A 59 10.57 -4.94 13.82
CA LYS A 59 9.40 -5.27 14.64
C LYS A 59 9.33 -6.74 15.04
N ALA A 60 9.77 -7.65 14.16
CA ALA A 60 9.75 -9.09 14.42
C ALA A 60 10.89 -9.54 15.34
N SER A 61 11.99 -8.79 15.41
CA SER A 61 13.14 -9.10 16.28
C SER A 61 12.76 -9.07 17.76
N GLU A 62 11.83 -8.19 18.14
CA GLU A 62 11.29 -8.03 19.49
C GLU A 62 10.21 -9.09 19.84
N MET A 63 9.87 -9.97 18.90
CA MET A 63 8.80 -10.95 19.04
C MET A 63 9.38 -12.36 19.22
N ASP A 64 8.79 -13.12 20.13
CA ASP A 64 8.99 -14.56 20.24
C ASP A 64 8.43 -15.29 19.01
N GLU A 65 8.92 -16.50 18.79
CA GLU A 65 8.64 -17.29 17.59
C GLU A 65 7.14 -17.49 17.35
N THR A 66 6.37 -17.75 18.40
CA THR A 66 4.91 -18.00 18.27
C THR A 66 4.13 -16.77 17.83
N ASN A 67 4.64 -15.58 18.13
CA ASN A 67 4.00 -14.33 17.77
C ASN A 67 4.36 -13.84 16.36
N ARG A 68 5.39 -14.42 15.73
CA ARG A 68 5.83 -14.04 14.36
C ARG A 68 4.92 -14.58 13.26
N HIS A 69 3.99 -15.45 13.58
CA HIS A 69 3.00 -15.94 12.61
C HIS A 69 1.95 -14.88 12.29
N GLY A 70 1.64 -14.76 11.00
CA GLY A 70 0.71 -13.77 10.50
C GLY A 70 0.26 -14.05 9.07
N GLY A 71 -0.63 -13.21 8.59
CA GLY A 71 -1.09 -13.20 7.21
C GLY A 71 -0.38 -12.13 6.39
N LEU A 72 -0.20 -12.42 5.11
CA LEU A 72 0.09 -11.41 4.10
C LEU A 72 -1.23 -10.89 3.53
N VAL A 73 -1.35 -9.56 3.48
CA VAL A 73 -2.45 -8.89 2.80
C VAL A 73 -1.86 -8.19 1.58
N ILE A 74 -2.36 -8.56 0.42
CA ILE A 74 -1.95 -7.99 -0.86
C ILE A 74 -3.18 -7.31 -1.44
N ASP A 75 -3.04 -6.03 -1.80
CA ASP A 75 -4.12 -5.26 -2.42
C ASP A 75 -3.58 -4.39 -3.55
N GLU A 76 -4.47 -4.07 -4.49
CA GLU A 76 -4.19 -3.23 -5.66
C GLU A 76 -5.06 -1.99 -5.65
N MET A 77 -4.43 -0.82 -5.71
CA MET A 77 -5.13 0.45 -5.83
C MET A 77 -5.00 1.02 -7.24
N LYS A 78 -6.11 1.48 -7.81
CA LYS A 78 -6.07 2.20 -9.10
C LYS A 78 -5.36 3.54 -8.91
N LEU A 79 -4.36 3.80 -9.74
CA LEU A 79 -3.64 5.06 -9.78
C LEU A 79 -4.03 5.87 -11.01
N SER A 80 -3.87 7.19 -10.88
CA SER A 80 -4.01 8.10 -12.00
C SER A 80 -2.70 8.17 -12.77
N THR A 81 -2.72 7.81 -14.05
CA THR A 81 -1.53 7.67 -14.89
C THR A 81 -0.95 9.01 -15.30
N HIS A 82 0.18 9.40 -14.70
CA HIS A 82 0.91 10.63 -15.03
C HIS A 82 2.41 10.38 -14.91
N LEU A 83 3.20 11.21 -15.59
CA LEU A 83 4.64 11.27 -15.37
C LEU A 83 4.94 12.53 -14.57
N ASP A 84 5.75 12.39 -13.52
CA ASP A 84 6.21 13.51 -12.71
C ASP A 84 7.72 13.64 -12.84
N LEU A 85 8.20 14.89 -12.96
CA LEU A 85 9.62 15.20 -13.05
C LEU A 85 10.05 15.77 -11.71
N LYS A 86 10.83 15.01 -10.96
CA LYS A 86 11.38 15.48 -9.69
C LYS A 86 12.48 16.50 -9.91
N SER A 87 12.70 17.35 -8.90
CA SER A 87 13.87 18.25 -8.85
C SER A 87 15.20 17.50 -8.85
N THR A 88 15.20 16.19 -8.56
CA THR A 88 16.34 15.27 -8.66
C THR A 88 16.59 14.77 -10.08
N THR A 89 15.88 15.28 -11.09
CA THR A 89 15.87 14.81 -12.49
C THR A 89 15.35 13.39 -12.71
N ASP A 90 14.82 12.77 -11.66
CA ASP A 90 14.18 11.46 -11.76
C ASP A 90 12.78 11.60 -12.34
N ILE A 91 12.43 10.71 -13.26
CA ILE A 91 11.08 10.62 -13.83
C ILE A 91 10.32 9.54 -13.07
N GLU A 92 9.23 9.93 -12.40
CA GLU A 92 8.32 9.00 -11.73
C GLU A 92 7.05 8.77 -12.56
N GLY A 93 6.35 7.68 -12.25
CA GLY A 93 5.08 7.32 -12.91
C GLY A 93 5.17 6.17 -13.90
N SER A 94 6.35 5.57 -14.07
CA SER A 94 6.54 4.30 -14.78
C SER A 94 6.33 3.09 -13.86
N VAL A 95 6.16 1.91 -14.44
CA VAL A 95 6.13 0.64 -13.70
C VAL A 95 7.43 0.46 -12.92
N ASN A 96 7.29 0.11 -11.65
CA ASN A 96 8.39 -0.18 -10.74
C ASN A 96 7.99 -1.31 -9.79
N LEU A 97 8.37 -2.53 -10.15
CA LEU A 97 8.24 -3.76 -9.36
C LEU A 97 9.59 -4.14 -8.71
N GLY A 98 10.49 -3.17 -8.52
CA GLY A 98 11.86 -3.44 -8.06
C GLY A 98 12.63 -4.32 -9.05
N GLN A 99 13.32 -5.35 -8.54
CA GLN A 99 14.10 -6.29 -9.35
C GLN A 99 13.26 -7.11 -10.35
N PHE A 100 11.94 -7.18 -10.14
CA PHE A 100 11.00 -7.91 -11.00
C PHE A 100 10.49 -7.07 -12.18
N THR A 101 10.95 -5.83 -12.30
CA THR A 101 10.55 -4.96 -13.42
C THR A 101 11.18 -5.46 -14.72
N GLY A 102 10.35 -5.96 -15.64
CA GLY A 102 10.80 -6.39 -16.95
C GLY A 102 11.37 -5.22 -17.77
N ALA A 103 12.30 -5.50 -18.69
CA ALA A 103 12.90 -4.48 -19.56
C ALA A 103 11.86 -3.69 -20.38
N LYS A 104 10.76 -4.36 -20.77
CA LYS A 104 9.64 -3.75 -21.50
C LYS A 104 8.79 -2.84 -20.61
N ASP A 105 8.77 -3.10 -19.30
CA ASP A 105 7.89 -2.40 -18.37
C ASP A 105 8.51 -1.08 -17.86
N LYS A 106 9.84 -0.95 -17.89
CA LYS A 106 10.57 0.26 -17.45
C LYS A 106 10.10 1.57 -18.11
N HIS A 107 9.60 1.48 -19.35
CA HIS A 107 9.09 2.63 -20.11
C HIS A 107 7.56 2.69 -20.17
N THR A 108 6.89 1.77 -19.49
CA THR A 108 5.43 1.70 -19.44
C THR A 108 4.95 2.51 -18.24
N LYS A 109 3.91 3.32 -18.44
CA LYS A 109 3.32 4.11 -17.35
C LYS A 109 2.58 3.19 -16.37
N ALA A 110 2.75 3.42 -15.08
CA ALA A 110 2.00 2.75 -14.05
C ALA A 110 0.57 3.29 -13.99
N ASP A 111 -0.37 2.39 -13.68
CA ASP A 111 -1.78 2.73 -13.51
C ASP A 111 -2.42 2.01 -12.31
N HIS A 112 -1.63 1.22 -11.57
CA HIS A 112 -2.00 0.62 -10.30
C HIS A 112 -0.82 0.66 -9.31
N GLY A 113 -1.15 0.69 -8.03
CA GLY A 113 -0.21 0.53 -6.92
C GLY A 113 -0.47 -0.81 -6.26
N LEU A 114 0.53 -1.67 -6.19
CA LEU A 114 0.50 -2.91 -5.42
C LEU A 114 1.02 -2.62 -4.02
N VAL A 115 0.26 -3.01 -3.01
CA VAL A 115 0.66 -2.89 -1.61
C VAL A 115 0.69 -4.26 -0.97
N VAL A 116 1.82 -4.58 -0.35
CA VAL A 116 2.01 -5.81 0.43
C VAL A 116 2.13 -5.41 1.90
N MET A 117 1.29 -6.01 2.74
CA MET A 117 1.25 -5.77 4.17
C MET A 117 1.39 -7.08 4.93
N PHE A 118 1.96 -7.00 6.12
CA PHE A 118 1.99 -8.09 7.09
C PHE A 118 1.10 -7.74 8.29
N GLN A 119 0.28 -8.73 8.68
CA GLN A 119 -0.57 -8.67 9.86
C GLN A 119 -0.30 -9.90 10.74
N PRO A 120 0.38 -9.76 11.90
CA PRO A 120 0.50 -10.85 12.86
C PRO A 120 -0.87 -11.31 13.36
N PHE A 121 -1.01 -12.61 13.66
CA PHE A 121 -2.28 -13.17 14.15
C PHE A 121 -2.60 -12.75 15.57
N VAL A 122 -1.57 -12.64 16.42
CA VAL A 122 -1.75 -12.37 17.86
C VAL A 122 -1.76 -10.88 18.18
N ARG A 123 -1.02 -10.06 17.41
CA ARG A 123 -0.86 -8.63 17.67
C ARG A 123 -1.77 -7.78 16.78
N LYS A 124 -2.21 -6.63 17.30
CA LYS A 124 -3.14 -5.70 16.62
C LYS A 124 -2.41 -4.55 15.92
N TRP A 125 -1.42 -4.87 15.09
CA TRP A 125 -0.75 -3.89 14.23
C TRP A 125 -0.63 -4.43 12.82
N THR A 126 -0.59 -3.54 11.83
CA THR A 126 -0.31 -3.88 10.42
C THR A 126 0.94 -3.12 9.98
N GLN A 127 1.78 -3.75 9.16
CA GLN A 127 2.97 -3.11 8.58
C GLN A 127 2.92 -3.24 7.07
N VAL A 128 3.02 -2.11 6.36
CA VAL A 128 3.33 -2.13 4.93
C VAL A 128 4.76 -2.61 4.79
N ILE A 129 4.96 -3.71 4.07
CA ILE A 129 6.27 -4.32 3.82
C ILE A 129 6.75 -4.12 2.39
N GLY A 130 5.84 -3.79 1.46
CA GLY A 130 6.20 -3.47 0.09
C GLY A 130 5.18 -2.56 -0.58
N VAL A 131 5.66 -1.62 -1.38
CA VAL A 131 4.84 -0.78 -2.26
C VAL A 131 5.47 -0.77 -3.65
N PHE A 132 4.68 -1.09 -4.67
CA PHE A 132 5.14 -1.19 -6.05
C PHE A 132 4.18 -0.50 -7.01
N ALA A 133 4.69 -0.03 -8.13
CA ALA A 133 3.89 0.54 -9.22
C ALA A 133 3.77 -0.49 -10.34
N SER A 134 2.55 -0.84 -10.74
CA SER A 134 2.28 -1.80 -11.81
C SER A 134 1.49 -1.19 -12.97
N ASN A 135 1.57 -1.85 -14.12
CA ASN A 135 0.65 -1.64 -15.23
C ASN A 135 -0.32 -2.82 -15.26
N ARG A 136 -1.60 -2.55 -14.97
CA ARG A 136 -2.66 -3.54 -14.74
C ARG A 136 -2.41 -4.42 -13.51
N ASN A 137 -3.28 -5.40 -13.34
CA ASN A 137 -3.20 -6.39 -12.29
C ASN A 137 -1.89 -7.18 -12.36
N VAL A 138 -1.28 -7.35 -11.20
CA VAL A 138 -0.08 -8.16 -10.99
C VAL A 138 -0.49 -9.63 -11.05
N LYS A 139 0.24 -10.40 -11.88
CA LYS A 139 -0.09 -11.79 -12.14
C LYS A 139 0.52 -12.69 -11.07
N ALA A 140 -0.12 -13.84 -10.85
CA ALA A 140 0.33 -14.84 -9.89
C ALA A 140 1.83 -15.18 -9.98
N PRO A 141 2.46 -15.37 -11.17
CA PRO A 141 3.89 -15.68 -11.26
C PRO A 141 4.81 -14.61 -10.65
N THR A 142 4.38 -13.35 -10.60
CA THR A 142 5.14 -12.27 -9.95
C THR A 142 5.03 -12.36 -8.42
N LEU A 143 3.97 -12.98 -7.91
CA LEU A 143 3.66 -13.08 -6.47
C LEU A 143 4.06 -14.44 -5.85
N THR A 144 4.61 -15.37 -6.64
CA THR A 144 5.00 -16.70 -6.15
C THR A 144 6.29 -16.68 -5.35
N LYS A 145 6.45 -17.70 -4.49
CA LYS A 145 7.60 -17.91 -3.60
C LYS A 145 8.97 -17.81 -4.27
N ASP A 146 9.09 -18.12 -5.57
CA ASP A 146 10.35 -18.00 -6.30
C ASP A 146 10.81 -16.54 -6.50
N ASN A 147 9.96 -15.58 -6.15
CA ASN A 147 10.19 -14.14 -6.25
C ASN A 147 10.08 -13.39 -4.89
N PHE A 148 9.95 -14.09 -3.76
CA PHE A 148 9.84 -13.46 -2.42
C PHE A 148 10.73 -14.16 -1.39
#